data_AF-A0A014P2N0-F1
#
_entry.id   AF-A0A014P2N0-F1
#
_cell.length_a   1.000
_cell.length_b   1.000
_cell.length_c   1.000
_cell.angle_alpha   90.00
_cell.angle_beta   90.00
_cell.angle_gamma   90.00
#
_symmetry.space_group_name_H-M   'P 1'
#
loop_
_entity.id
_entity.type
_entity.pdbx_description
1 polymer ?
#
loop_
_entity_poly.entity_id
_entity_poly.type
_entity_poly.pdbx_seq_one_letter_code
_entity_poly.pdbx_strand_id
1 'polypeptide(L)'
;MCPDNPVPGLSKALTEQDLRKSQNIYNTLQDESRQPELSESHLNALAELFVRHFAHETFGVHLAHSHFRIPSNNVLLGTNYNGPCSRWAKTIPFEDMNLGRVHGHIFVLRDNTFHPYEFQIGSMPDPPQGTSEFLAELAEYLVMHNLTDLVGLQVIHPDPLPMYELVLPMGTIMMDASRLTGCLPTRHTGWRFEIRDGEPRVCTPYETHAKHSGGHDIFNKGSPLPKLDNIEDVMNVLEQKKVLLKV
;
A
#
# COMPACT_ATOMS: atom_id res chain seq x y z
N MET A 1 20.61 -19.27 -14.81
CA MET A 1 20.70 -18.45 -13.59
C MET A 1 20.12 -17.11 -13.95
N CYS A 2 18.93 -16.79 -13.44
CA CYS A 2 18.44 -15.41 -13.51
C CYS A 2 19.39 -14.55 -12.66
N PRO A 3 19.81 -13.37 -13.12
CA PRO A 3 20.58 -12.47 -12.26
C PRO A 3 19.74 -12.15 -11.02
N ASP A 4 20.30 -12.36 -9.83
CA ASP A 4 19.72 -11.82 -8.61
C ASP A 4 19.64 -10.29 -8.79
N ASN A 5 18.44 -9.77 -9.01
CA ASN A 5 18.18 -8.34 -9.04
C ASN A 5 17.72 -7.93 -7.64
N PRO A 6 18.63 -7.47 -6.75
CA PRO A 6 18.28 -7.18 -5.37
C PRO A 6 17.35 -5.97 -5.28
N VAL A 7 16.22 -6.16 -4.58
CA VAL A 7 15.14 -5.18 -4.45
C VAL A 7 15.34 -4.35 -3.17
N PRO A 8 15.46 -3.02 -3.26
CA PRO A 8 15.66 -2.16 -2.10
C PRO A 8 14.52 -2.26 -1.11
N GLY A 9 14.82 -2.47 0.18
CA GLY A 9 13.80 -2.60 1.22
C GLY A 9 13.08 -3.95 1.22
N LEU A 10 13.54 -4.91 0.43
CA LEU A 10 13.08 -6.30 0.44
C LEU A 10 14.26 -7.26 0.61
N SER A 11 15.14 -7.35 -0.40
CA SER A 11 16.30 -8.26 -0.40
C SER A 11 17.65 -7.54 -0.26
N LYS A 12 17.67 -6.20 -0.26
CA LYS A 12 18.82 -5.39 0.13
C LYS A 12 18.41 -4.21 1.02
N ALA A 13 19.37 -3.73 1.80
CA ALA A 13 19.20 -2.53 2.62
C ALA A 13 18.86 -1.30 1.75
N LEU A 14 18.03 -0.42 2.31
CA LEU A 14 17.67 0.85 1.69
C LEU A 14 18.82 1.85 1.75
N THR A 15 18.86 2.73 0.76
CA THR A 15 19.76 3.88 0.68
C THR A 15 18.96 5.17 0.48
N GLU A 16 19.60 6.32 0.68
CA GLU A 16 18.97 7.62 0.37
C GLU A 16 18.60 7.74 -1.12
N GLN A 17 19.34 7.09 -2.02
CA GLN A 17 19.00 7.05 -3.44
C GLN A 17 17.66 6.34 -3.68
N ASP A 18 17.36 5.30 -2.90
CA ASP A 18 16.09 4.60 -2.97
C ASP A 18 14.94 5.49 -2.48
N LEU A 19 15.16 6.35 -1.48
CA LEU A 19 14.18 7.35 -1.04
C LEU A 19 13.88 8.39 -2.14
N ARG A 20 14.92 8.86 -2.82
CA ARG A 20 14.77 9.78 -3.97
C ARG A 20 14.01 9.12 -5.12
N LYS A 21 14.32 7.86 -5.42
CA LYS A 21 13.63 7.09 -6.47
C LYS A 21 12.16 6.85 -6.10
N SER A 22 11.89 6.46 -4.85
CA SER A 22 10.53 6.32 -4.30
C SER A 22 9.70 7.60 -4.46
N GLN A 23 10.24 8.75 -4.03
CA GLN A 23 9.57 10.05 -4.19
C GLN A 23 9.23 10.36 -5.65
N ASN A 24 10.18 10.13 -6.57
CA ASN A 24 9.97 10.40 -7.99
C ASN A 24 8.90 9.48 -8.57
N ILE A 25 8.95 8.19 -8.24
CA ILE A 25 7.95 7.21 -8.66
C ILE A 25 6.57 7.62 -8.17
N TYR A 26 6.40 7.85 -6.85
CA TYR A 26 5.13 8.23 -6.24
C TYR A 26 4.49 9.41 -6.97
N ASN A 27 5.27 10.46 -7.20
CA ASN A 27 4.80 11.69 -7.86
C ASN A 27 4.49 11.55 -9.36
N THR A 28 4.72 10.36 -9.96
CA THR A 28 4.34 10.03 -11.34
C THR A 28 3.13 9.10 -11.43
N LEU A 29 2.71 8.51 -10.30
CA LEU A 29 1.56 7.61 -10.28
C LEU A 29 0.27 8.39 -10.58
N GLN A 30 -0.68 7.69 -11.20
CA GLN A 30 -1.98 8.27 -11.49
C GLN A 30 -2.88 8.15 -10.26
N ASP A 31 -3.88 9.03 -10.19
CA ASP A 31 -5.01 8.88 -9.29
C ASP A 31 -5.79 7.62 -9.66
N GLU A 32 -6.19 6.83 -8.67
CA GLU A 32 -6.87 5.55 -8.88
C GLU A 32 -8.18 5.74 -9.62
N SER A 33 -8.89 6.86 -9.50
CA SER A 33 -10.14 7.10 -10.24
C SER A 33 -9.96 7.16 -11.76
N ARG A 34 -8.72 7.32 -12.24
CA ARG A 34 -8.37 7.38 -13.68
C ARG A 34 -7.82 6.07 -14.22
N GLN A 35 -7.57 5.09 -13.36
CA GLN A 35 -7.00 3.81 -13.74
C GLN A 35 -8.08 2.86 -14.29
N PRO A 36 -7.73 1.96 -15.23
CA PRO A 36 -8.64 0.89 -15.63
C PRO A 36 -8.89 -0.07 -14.46
N GLU A 37 -10.01 -0.80 -14.49
CA GLU A 37 -10.27 -1.89 -13.54
C GLU A 37 -9.30 -3.05 -13.78
N LEU A 38 -8.85 -3.69 -12.69
CA LEU A 38 -8.07 -4.92 -12.77
C LEU A 38 -9.06 -6.09 -12.96
N SER A 39 -9.00 -6.75 -14.11
CA SER A 39 -9.97 -7.80 -14.46
C SER A 39 -9.85 -9.02 -13.54
N GLU A 40 -10.97 -9.73 -13.36
CA GLU A 40 -10.99 -11.01 -12.62
C GLU A 40 -10.04 -12.04 -13.23
N SER A 41 -9.88 -12.07 -14.56
CA SER A 41 -8.94 -12.96 -15.22
C SER A 41 -7.49 -12.68 -14.80
N HIS A 42 -7.11 -11.41 -14.65
CA HIS A 42 -5.77 -11.06 -14.18
C HIS A 42 -5.60 -11.38 -12.70
N LEU A 43 -6.62 -11.13 -11.88
CA LEU A 43 -6.60 -11.48 -10.46
C LEU A 43 -6.44 -12.99 -10.24
N ASN A 44 -7.14 -13.82 -11.01
CA ASN A 44 -7.02 -15.28 -10.91
C ASN A 44 -5.63 -15.78 -11.32
N ALA A 45 -5.08 -15.27 -12.43
CA ALA A 45 -3.73 -15.61 -12.86
C ALA A 45 -2.65 -15.14 -11.86
N LEU A 46 -2.84 -13.98 -11.22
CA LEU A 46 -1.98 -13.52 -10.13
C LEU A 46 -2.12 -14.44 -8.90
N ALA A 47 -3.33 -14.88 -8.55
CA ALA A 47 -3.53 -15.83 -7.45
C ALA A 47 -2.76 -17.14 -7.67
N GLU A 48 -2.84 -17.71 -8.87
CA GLU A 48 -2.10 -18.90 -9.26
C GLU A 48 -0.58 -18.70 -9.15
N LEU A 49 -0.07 -17.56 -9.62
CA LEU A 49 1.34 -17.19 -9.54
C LEU A 49 1.79 -17.08 -8.07
N PHE A 50 1.06 -16.34 -7.24
CA PHE A 50 1.42 -16.12 -5.83
C PHE A 50 1.34 -17.42 -5.01
N VAL A 51 0.35 -18.27 -5.26
CA VAL A 51 0.22 -19.56 -4.55
C VAL A 51 1.33 -20.52 -4.95
N ARG A 52 1.63 -20.65 -6.25
CA ARG A 52 2.69 -21.54 -6.76
C ARG A 52 4.07 -21.23 -6.17
N HIS A 53 4.33 -19.97 -5.84
CA HIS A 53 5.58 -19.51 -5.22
C HIS A 53 5.52 -19.36 -3.70
N PHE A 54 4.43 -19.79 -3.04
CA PHE A 54 4.20 -19.59 -1.61
C PHE A 54 4.30 -18.11 -1.15
N ALA A 55 4.13 -17.18 -2.09
CA ALA A 55 4.23 -15.75 -1.86
C ALA A 55 2.96 -15.13 -1.26
N HIS A 56 1.83 -15.82 -1.36
CA HIS A 56 0.52 -15.36 -0.90
C HIS A 56 0.40 -15.14 0.63
N GLU A 57 1.32 -15.67 1.44
CA GLU A 57 1.36 -15.43 2.89
C GLU A 57 2.09 -14.14 3.25
N THR A 58 3.01 -13.69 2.40
CA THR A 58 3.85 -12.49 2.63
C THR A 58 3.39 -11.31 1.79
N PHE A 59 2.84 -11.58 0.61
CA PHE A 59 2.57 -10.59 -0.41
C PHE A 59 1.14 -10.65 -0.95
N GLY A 60 0.68 -9.49 -1.40
CA GLY A 60 -0.53 -9.29 -2.18
C GLY A 60 -0.26 -8.32 -3.33
N VAL A 61 -1.32 -7.90 -4.00
CA VAL A 61 -1.25 -6.88 -5.05
C VAL A 61 -2.04 -5.66 -4.67
N HIS A 62 -1.51 -4.50 -5.06
CA HIS A 62 -2.13 -3.20 -4.80
C HIS A 62 -2.17 -2.39 -6.09
N LEU A 63 -3.18 -1.55 -6.29
CA LEU A 63 -3.20 -0.62 -7.42
C LEU A 63 -2.14 0.46 -7.20
N ALA A 64 -1.19 0.61 -8.11
CA ALA A 64 -0.13 1.59 -7.98
C ALA A 64 -0.67 3.01 -8.19
N HIS A 65 -0.99 3.74 -7.12
CA HIS A 65 -1.60 5.08 -7.21
C HIS A 65 -1.00 6.08 -6.21
N SER A 66 -1.32 7.36 -6.40
CA SER A 66 -0.95 8.44 -5.49
C SER A 66 -2.15 9.35 -5.22
N HIS A 67 -2.26 9.82 -3.98
CA HIS A 67 -3.38 10.68 -3.54
C HIS A 67 -3.04 12.18 -3.55
N PHE A 68 -1.75 12.50 -3.50
CA PHE A 68 -1.25 13.87 -3.44
C PHE A 68 0.17 13.94 -4.01
N ARG A 69 0.79 15.12 -4.02
CA ARG A 69 2.21 15.26 -4.38
C ARG A 69 3.07 15.26 -3.11
N ILE A 70 4.05 14.36 -3.03
CA ILE A 70 5.03 14.35 -1.95
C ILE A 70 6.03 15.50 -2.17
N PRO A 71 6.24 16.40 -1.17
CA PRO A 71 7.23 17.47 -1.21
C PRO A 71 8.64 16.95 -1.43
N SER A 72 9.53 17.75 -2.01
CA SER A 72 10.93 17.38 -2.18
C SER A 72 11.58 16.94 -0.86
N ASN A 73 12.47 15.96 -0.94
CA ASN A 73 13.17 15.36 0.21
C ASN A 73 12.26 14.71 1.28
N ASN A 74 11.08 14.24 0.87
CA ASN A 74 10.15 13.49 1.73
C ASN A 74 9.74 12.16 1.08
N VAL A 75 9.38 11.18 1.89
CA VAL A 75 8.79 9.89 1.45
C VAL A 75 7.56 9.56 2.28
N LEU A 76 6.74 8.62 1.81
CA LEU A 76 5.60 8.11 2.56
C LEU A 76 6.04 6.95 3.47
N LEU A 77 5.84 7.10 4.78
CA LEU A 77 6.15 6.08 5.78
C LEU A 77 4.90 5.68 6.56
N GLY A 78 4.57 4.39 6.51
CA GLY A 78 3.50 3.73 7.25
C GLY A 78 3.91 3.30 8.65
N THR A 79 2.99 3.45 9.60
CA THR A 79 3.08 2.91 10.96
C THR A 79 1.76 2.23 11.31
N ASN A 80 1.83 1.02 11.88
CA ASN A 80 0.65 0.28 12.34
C ASN A 80 0.33 0.61 13.80
N TYR A 81 -0.97 0.66 14.11
CA TYR A 81 -1.50 0.90 15.45
C TYR A 81 -2.59 -0.12 15.75
N ASN A 82 -2.59 -0.65 16.99
CA ASN A 82 -3.52 -1.71 17.40
C ASN A 82 -4.81 -1.18 18.04
N GLY A 83 -4.91 0.13 18.32
CA GLY A 83 -6.07 0.72 19.00
C GLY A 83 -6.54 2.02 18.33
N PRO A 84 -7.58 1.99 17.48
CA PRO A 84 -8.11 0.83 16.71
C PRO A 84 -7.08 0.29 15.69
N CYS A 85 -7.32 -0.92 15.15
CA CYS A 85 -6.49 -1.50 14.08
C CYS A 85 -6.44 -0.54 12.89
N SER A 86 -5.26 0.03 12.65
CA SER A 86 -5.05 1.06 11.64
C SER A 86 -3.60 1.10 11.16
N ARG A 87 -3.41 1.57 9.93
CA ARG A 87 -2.12 1.97 9.39
C ARG A 87 -2.19 3.44 9.01
N TRP A 88 -1.31 4.26 9.57
CA TRP A 88 -1.17 5.66 9.17
C TRP A 88 0.11 5.83 8.37
N ALA A 89 -0.04 6.22 7.10
CA ALA A 89 1.05 6.54 6.20
C ALA A 89 1.14 8.06 6.06
N LYS A 90 2.28 8.65 6.41
CA LYS A 90 2.48 10.10 6.33
C LYS A 90 3.78 10.44 5.64
N THR A 91 3.85 11.64 5.08
CA THR A 91 5.12 12.13 4.56
C THR A 91 6.08 12.47 5.68
N ILE A 92 7.31 11.99 5.58
CA ILE A 92 8.40 12.35 6.48
C ILE A 92 9.62 12.81 5.68
N PRO A 93 10.45 13.72 6.23
CA PRO A 93 11.74 14.06 5.65
C PRO A 93 12.66 12.84 5.54
N PHE A 94 13.53 12.82 4.53
CA PHE A 94 14.55 11.76 4.38
C PHE A 94 15.46 11.65 5.61
N GLU A 95 15.81 12.79 6.22
CA GLU A 95 16.69 12.88 7.39
C GLU A 95 16.10 12.26 8.66
N ASP A 96 14.76 12.20 8.74
CA ASP A 96 14.06 11.57 9.85
C ASP A 96 13.90 10.05 9.67
N MET A 97 14.27 9.51 8.50
CA MET A 97 14.09 8.11 8.19
C MET A 97 15.22 7.24 8.72
N ASN A 98 14.89 6.35 9.66
CA ASN A 98 15.82 5.32 10.12
C ASN A 98 15.82 4.13 9.16
N LEU A 99 16.72 4.13 8.17
CA LEU A 99 16.83 3.09 7.13
C LEU A 99 17.05 1.67 7.68
N GLY A 100 17.56 1.51 8.91
CA GLY A 100 17.74 0.21 9.55
C GLY A 100 16.50 -0.33 10.26
N ARG A 101 15.39 0.42 10.29
CA ARG A 101 14.13 0.07 10.97
C ARG A 101 12.91 0.17 10.07
N VAL A 102 13.13 0.17 8.77
CA VAL A 102 12.09 0.34 7.76
C VAL A 102 12.32 -0.64 6.62
N HIS A 103 11.22 -1.08 6.00
CA HIS A 103 11.22 -1.89 4.80
C HIS A 103 10.31 -1.26 3.74
N GLY A 104 10.40 -1.72 2.49
CA GLY A 104 9.47 -1.33 1.45
C GLY A 104 8.10 -1.97 1.71
N HIS A 105 7.03 -1.19 1.60
CA HIS A 105 5.67 -1.67 1.84
C HIS A 105 4.95 -2.00 0.55
N ILE A 106 4.97 -1.07 -0.41
CA ILE A 106 4.38 -1.25 -1.73
C ILE A 106 5.43 -0.92 -2.78
N PHE A 107 5.59 -1.82 -3.73
CA PHE A 107 6.59 -1.79 -4.77
C PHE A 107 5.94 -1.73 -6.15
N VAL A 108 6.56 -1.00 -7.07
CA VAL A 108 6.20 -1.01 -8.50
C VAL A 108 7.37 -1.49 -9.34
N LEU A 109 7.05 -2.08 -10.49
CA LEU A 109 8.07 -2.49 -11.46
C LEU A 109 8.49 -1.28 -12.30
N ARG A 110 9.78 -0.92 -12.24
CA ARG A 110 10.41 0.09 -13.13
C ARG A 110 11.77 -0.42 -13.54
N ASP A 111 12.15 -0.18 -14.79
CA ASP A 111 13.47 -0.59 -15.30
C ASP A 111 13.77 -2.09 -15.07
N ASN A 112 12.75 -2.95 -15.20
CA ASN A 112 12.79 -4.41 -14.95
C ASN A 112 13.16 -4.82 -13.51
N THR A 113 12.98 -3.95 -12.52
CA THR A 113 13.13 -4.30 -11.10
C THR A 113 12.07 -3.63 -10.24
N PHE A 114 11.75 -4.25 -9.10
CA PHE A 114 10.81 -3.66 -8.15
C PHE A 114 11.47 -2.53 -7.36
N HIS A 115 10.72 -1.46 -7.14
CA HIS A 115 11.11 -0.31 -6.35
C HIS A 115 10.01 0.06 -5.37
N PRO A 116 10.32 0.23 -4.07
CA PRO A 116 9.34 0.69 -3.12
C PRO A 116 8.96 2.14 -3.42
N TYR A 117 7.67 2.44 -3.37
CA TYR A 117 7.15 3.81 -3.42
C TYR A 117 6.42 4.19 -2.12
N GLU A 118 6.12 3.21 -1.27
CA GLU A 118 5.76 3.39 0.13
C GLU A 118 6.66 2.56 1.04
N PHE A 119 6.89 3.04 2.25
CA PHE A 119 7.67 2.35 3.28
C PHE A 119 6.82 2.02 4.50
N GLN A 120 7.33 1.12 5.34
CA GLN A 120 6.71 0.72 6.60
C GLN A 120 7.76 0.62 7.71
N ILE A 121 7.42 1.11 8.92
CA ILE A 121 8.23 0.88 10.12
C ILE A 121 8.18 -0.59 10.52
N GLY A 122 9.35 -1.14 10.87
CA GLY A 122 9.52 -2.51 11.33
C GLY A 122 10.38 -3.34 10.38
N SER A 123 10.65 -4.57 10.80
CA SER A 123 11.36 -5.55 9.97
C SER A 123 10.49 -6.01 8.81
N MET A 124 11.12 -6.27 7.66
CA MET A 124 10.49 -6.99 6.56
C MET A 124 10.07 -8.39 7.06
N PRO A 125 8.83 -8.84 6.82
CA PRO A 125 8.45 -10.22 7.06
C PRO A 125 9.34 -11.19 6.28
N ASP A 126 9.59 -12.37 6.83
CA ASP A 126 10.42 -13.37 6.16
C ASP A 126 9.80 -13.74 4.80
N PRO A 127 10.49 -13.44 3.67
CA PRO A 127 9.96 -13.76 2.36
C PRO A 127 10.14 -15.26 2.08
N PRO A 128 9.27 -15.89 1.27
CA PRO A 128 9.36 -17.32 0.98
C PRO A 128 10.67 -17.67 0.28
N GLN A 129 11.07 -18.93 0.40
CA GLN A 129 12.15 -19.47 -0.42
C GLN A 129 11.79 -19.33 -1.91
N GLY A 130 12.74 -18.88 -2.73
CA GLY A 130 12.51 -18.65 -4.16
C GLY A 130 11.91 -17.28 -4.50
N THR A 131 12.00 -16.31 -3.58
CA THR A 131 11.48 -14.95 -3.82
C THR A 131 12.09 -14.29 -5.06
N SER A 132 13.36 -14.54 -5.39
CA SER A 132 13.98 -14.01 -6.61
C SER A 132 13.27 -14.52 -7.87
N GLU A 133 12.94 -15.81 -7.93
CA GLU A 133 12.22 -16.47 -9.03
C GLU A 133 10.79 -15.97 -9.13
N PHE A 134 10.10 -15.84 -7.99
CA PHE A 134 8.77 -15.24 -7.92
C PHE A 134 8.74 -13.82 -8.50
N LEU A 135 9.67 -12.97 -8.09
CA LEU A 135 9.74 -11.58 -8.56
C LEU A 135 10.05 -11.50 -10.06
N ALA A 136 10.91 -12.39 -10.57
CA ALA A 136 11.20 -12.45 -12.00
C ALA A 136 9.93 -12.83 -12.80
N GLU A 137 9.22 -13.87 -12.38
CA GLU A 137 8.00 -14.32 -13.06
C GLU A 137 6.87 -13.28 -12.96
N LEU A 138 6.72 -12.64 -11.79
CA LEU A 138 5.77 -11.54 -11.62
C LEU A 138 6.11 -10.39 -12.56
N ALA A 139 7.39 -10.00 -12.66
CA ALA A 139 7.82 -8.93 -13.56
C ALA A 139 7.50 -9.27 -15.04
N GLU A 140 7.79 -10.49 -15.47
CA GLU A 140 7.46 -10.98 -16.81
C GLU A 140 5.96 -10.90 -17.09
N TYR A 141 5.12 -11.37 -16.16
CA TYR A 141 3.67 -11.30 -16.27
C TYR A 141 3.18 -9.84 -16.37
N LEU A 142 3.66 -8.95 -15.51
CA LEU A 142 3.26 -7.55 -15.52
C LEU A 142 3.66 -6.83 -16.82
N VAL A 143 4.85 -7.13 -17.36
CA VAL A 143 5.31 -6.58 -18.64
C VAL A 143 4.48 -7.12 -19.80
N MET A 144 4.29 -8.45 -19.87
CA MET A 144 3.56 -9.10 -20.95
C MET A 144 2.11 -8.62 -21.07
N HIS A 145 1.48 -8.29 -19.94
CA HIS A 145 0.09 -7.85 -19.89
C HIS A 145 -0.09 -6.32 -19.77
N ASN A 146 0.98 -5.53 -19.89
CA ASN A 146 0.94 -4.07 -19.75
C ASN A 146 0.37 -3.59 -18.39
N LEU A 147 0.68 -4.29 -17.31
CA LEU A 147 0.17 -4.01 -15.95
C LEU A 147 1.18 -3.25 -15.08
N THR A 148 2.37 -2.92 -15.59
CA THR A 148 3.47 -2.32 -14.80
C THR A 148 3.16 -0.95 -14.18
N ASP A 149 2.23 -0.19 -14.75
CA ASP A 149 1.75 1.09 -14.22
C ASP A 149 0.47 0.97 -13.38
N LEU A 150 -0.14 -0.22 -13.35
CA LEU A 150 -1.40 -0.48 -12.67
C LEU A 150 -1.19 -1.28 -11.38
N VAL A 151 -0.33 -2.30 -11.41
CA VAL A 151 -0.20 -3.28 -10.33
C VAL A 151 1.14 -3.13 -9.63
N GLY A 152 1.07 -2.91 -8.32
CA GLY A 152 2.17 -3.00 -7.39
C GLY A 152 2.13 -4.29 -6.56
N LEU A 153 3.30 -4.69 -6.07
CA LEU A 153 3.47 -5.74 -5.08
C LEU A 153 3.37 -5.12 -3.69
N GLN A 154 2.54 -5.67 -2.81
CA GLN A 154 2.35 -5.17 -1.45
C GLN A 154 2.76 -6.22 -0.43
N VAL A 155 3.42 -5.80 0.65
CA VAL A 155 3.62 -6.61 1.86
C VAL A 155 2.34 -6.62 2.67
N ILE A 156 1.75 -7.79 2.88
CA ILE A 156 0.47 -7.91 3.59
C ILE A 156 0.66 -8.06 5.10
N HIS A 157 -0.34 -7.61 5.85
CA HIS A 157 -0.42 -7.89 7.29
C HIS A 157 -0.88 -9.35 7.49
N PRO A 158 -0.37 -10.09 8.51
CA PRO A 158 -0.76 -11.49 8.75
C PRO A 158 -2.27 -11.69 9.00
N ASP A 159 -2.88 -10.73 9.70
CA ASP A 159 -4.31 -10.73 10.02
C ASP A 159 -4.98 -9.47 9.45
N PRO A 160 -5.21 -9.38 8.12
CA PRO A 160 -5.78 -8.19 7.52
C PRO A 160 -7.31 -8.20 7.72
N LEU A 161 -7.82 -7.21 8.45
CA LEU A 161 -9.24 -6.88 8.45
C LEU A 161 -9.61 -6.17 7.14
N PRO A 162 -10.89 -6.12 6.73
CA PRO A 162 -11.32 -5.21 5.68
C PRO A 162 -11.02 -3.77 6.10
N MET A 163 -10.11 -3.11 5.39
CA MET A 163 -9.66 -1.76 5.66
C MET A 163 -10.22 -0.78 4.63
N TYR A 164 -10.67 0.37 5.09
CA TYR A 164 -10.87 1.53 4.22
C TYR A 164 -9.70 2.48 4.33
N GLU A 165 -9.19 2.89 3.17
CA GLU A 165 -8.22 3.97 3.07
C GLU A 165 -8.97 5.31 3.01
N LEU A 166 -8.57 6.24 3.87
CA LEU A 166 -9.04 7.62 3.91
C LEU A 166 -7.87 8.56 3.65
N VAL A 167 -8.07 9.50 2.72
CA VAL A 167 -7.05 10.50 2.37
C VAL A 167 -7.02 11.65 3.37
N LEU A 168 -5.83 11.96 3.87
CA LEU A 168 -5.54 13.09 4.77
C LEU A 168 -4.58 14.08 4.07
N PRO A 169 -4.48 15.33 4.54
CA PRO A 169 -3.41 16.23 4.14
C PRO A 169 -2.07 15.57 4.41
N MET A 170 -1.28 15.34 3.36
CA MET A 170 0.07 14.78 3.46
C MET A 170 0.15 13.35 4.04
N GLY A 171 -0.93 12.57 3.95
CA GLY A 171 -0.92 11.18 4.36
C GLY A 171 -2.22 10.44 4.03
N THR A 172 -2.26 9.16 4.37
CA THR A 172 -3.46 8.34 4.34
C THR A 172 -3.58 7.54 5.62
N ILE A 173 -4.82 7.24 6.03
CA ILE A 173 -5.08 6.32 7.12
C ILE A 173 -5.94 5.17 6.60
N MET A 174 -5.42 3.95 6.73
CA MET A 174 -6.19 2.73 6.58
C MET A 174 -6.74 2.32 7.94
N MET A 175 -8.02 2.00 8.00
CA MET A 175 -8.69 1.59 9.23
C MET A 175 -9.71 0.50 8.99
N ASP A 176 -9.92 -0.37 9.97
CA ASP A 176 -10.99 -1.37 9.95
C ASP A 176 -12.33 -0.71 9.59
N ALA A 177 -12.92 -1.16 8.48
CA ALA A 177 -14.15 -0.63 7.95
C ALA A 177 -15.32 -0.72 8.95
N SER A 178 -15.30 -1.70 9.86
CA SER A 178 -16.31 -1.85 10.92
C SER A 178 -16.31 -0.69 11.93
N ARG A 179 -15.20 0.05 12.00
CA ARG A 179 -14.99 1.19 12.91
C ARG A 179 -15.41 2.51 12.29
N LEU A 180 -15.70 2.53 10.99
CA LEU A 180 -16.00 3.72 10.21
C LEU A 180 -17.49 3.88 9.98
N THR A 181 -18.00 5.10 10.13
CA THR A 181 -19.38 5.49 9.86
C THR A 181 -19.43 6.49 8.71
N GLY A 182 -20.47 6.39 7.88
CA GLY A 182 -20.71 7.34 6.78
C GLY A 182 -19.72 7.28 5.62
N CYS A 183 -18.80 6.30 5.62
CA CYS A 183 -17.84 6.03 4.56
C CYS A 183 -18.44 5.08 3.52
N LEU A 184 -18.46 5.50 2.26
CA LEU A 184 -18.89 4.71 1.12
C LEU A 184 -17.66 4.18 0.39
N PRO A 185 -17.52 2.86 0.20
CA PRO A 185 -16.44 2.31 -0.61
C PRO A 185 -16.58 2.80 -2.05
N THR A 186 -15.46 3.15 -2.67
CA THR A 186 -15.44 3.69 -4.04
C THR A 186 -14.70 2.80 -5.01
N ARG A 187 -13.58 2.21 -4.60
CA ARG A 187 -12.75 1.37 -5.45
C ARG A 187 -11.90 0.42 -4.61
N HIS A 188 -11.82 -0.84 -5.03
CA HIS A 188 -10.89 -1.80 -4.45
C HIS A 188 -9.47 -1.48 -4.90
N THR A 189 -8.55 -1.42 -3.94
CA THR A 189 -7.16 -1.02 -4.19
C THR A 189 -6.16 -2.10 -3.79
N GLY A 190 -6.53 -3.09 -2.97
CA GLY A 190 -5.65 -4.19 -2.59
C GLY A 190 -6.33 -5.56 -2.53
N TRP A 191 -5.62 -6.57 -3.02
CA TRP A 191 -6.05 -7.97 -3.07
C TRP A 191 -4.99 -8.89 -2.46
N ARG A 192 -5.46 -9.89 -1.73
CA ARG A 192 -4.64 -10.99 -1.20
C ARG A 192 -5.11 -12.31 -1.80
N PHE A 193 -4.30 -13.33 -1.67
CA PHE A 193 -4.56 -14.65 -2.21
C PHE A 193 -4.53 -15.70 -1.10
N GLU A 194 -5.31 -16.75 -1.26
CA GLU A 194 -5.36 -17.88 -0.33
C GLU A 194 -5.43 -19.19 -1.09
N ILE A 195 -5.08 -20.28 -0.41
CA ILE A 195 -5.41 -21.64 -0.86
C ILE A 195 -6.72 -22.03 -0.18
N ARG A 196 -7.75 -22.36 -0.97
CA ARG A 196 -9.01 -22.88 -0.45
C ARG A 196 -9.33 -24.19 -1.15
N ASP A 197 -9.55 -25.23 -0.36
CA ASP A 197 -9.84 -26.59 -0.86
C ASP A 197 -8.75 -27.11 -1.83
N GLY A 198 -7.50 -26.66 -1.65
CA GLY A 198 -6.36 -27.01 -2.49
C GLY A 198 -6.14 -26.12 -3.72
N GLU A 199 -7.06 -25.19 -4.00
CA GLU A 199 -7.01 -24.34 -5.19
C GLU A 199 -6.65 -22.87 -4.84
N PRO A 200 -5.85 -22.19 -5.68
CA PRO A 200 -5.61 -20.76 -5.57
C PRO A 200 -6.90 -19.95 -5.67
N ARG A 201 -7.06 -18.96 -4.82
CA ARG A 201 -8.23 -18.08 -4.81
C ARG A 201 -7.86 -16.65 -4.48
N VAL A 202 -8.51 -15.72 -5.18
CA VAL A 202 -8.52 -14.29 -4.81
C VAL A 202 -9.46 -14.11 -3.62
N CYS A 203 -8.92 -13.62 -2.50
CA CYS A 203 -9.75 -13.27 -1.35
C CYS A 203 -10.63 -12.06 -1.70
N THR A 204 -11.68 -11.83 -0.90
CA THR A 204 -12.39 -10.55 -0.92
C THR A 204 -11.37 -9.41 -0.79
N PRO A 205 -11.44 -8.36 -1.62
CA PRO A 205 -10.55 -7.21 -1.52
C PRO A 205 -10.52 -6.70 -0.08
N TYR A 206 -9.32 -6.54 0.47
CA TYR A 206 -9.15 -6.16 1.87
C TYR A 206 -8.80 -4.69 2.03
N GLU A 207 -8.40 -4.01 0.96
CA GLU A 207 -8.21 -2.56 0.92
C GLU A 207 -9.15 -1.93 -0.09
N THR A 208 -9.86 -0.90 0.36
CA THR A 208 -10.82 -0.17 -0.46
C THR A 208 -10.69 1.32 -0.16
N HIS A 209 -10.50 2.15 -1.18
CA HIS A 209 -10.61 3.59 -1.00
C HIS A 209 -12.08 3.92 -0.70
N ALA A 210 -12.33 4.63 0.40
CA ALA A 210 -13.66 5.08 0.77
C ALA A 210 -13.75 6.61 0.85
N LYS A 211 -14.92 7.15 0.51
CA LYS A 211 -15.24 8.58 0.67
C LYS A 211 -16.33 8.75 1.71
N HIS A 212 -16.19 9.75 2.57
CA HIS A 212 -17.27 10.11 3.49
C HIS A 212 -18.38 10.86 2.73
N SER A 213 -19.65 10.57 3.04
CA SER A 213 -20.84 11.10 2.33
C SER A 213 -20.99 12.63 2.31
N GLY A 214 -20.11 13.37 3.00
CA GLY A 214 -20.00 14.84 2.95
C GLY A 214 -19.10 15.41 1.84
N GLY A 215 -18.49 14.59 0.99
CA GLY A 215 -17.64 15.02 -0.13
C GLY A 215 -16.13 14.88 0.13
N HIS A 216 -15.35 15.08 -0.95
CA HIS A 216 -13.89 15.05 -0.94
C HIS A 216 -13.34 15.95 0.17
N ASP A 217 -12.40 15.40 0.95
CA ASP A 217 -11.76 15.98 2.11
C ASP A 217 -12.56 15.84 3.41
N ILE A 218 -12.08 14.97 4.31
CA ILE A 218 -12.39 15.04 5.76
C ILE A 218 -12.10 16.46 6.32
N PHE A 219 -11.30 17.24 5.58
CA PHE A 219 -10.87 18.60 5.88
C PHE A 219 -11.52 19.59 4.93
N ASN A 220 -12.53 20.33 5.42
CA ASN A 220 -13.20 21.37 4.64
C ASN A 220 -12.21 22.36 4.03
N LYS A 221 -12.34 22.60 2.73
CA LYS A 221 -11.72 23.73 2.01
C LYS A 221 -12.07 25.05 2.72
N GLY A 222 -11.11 25.65 3.43
CA GLY A 222 -11.26 26.96 4.08
C GLY A 222 -11.20 26.98 5.61
N SER A 223 -11.13 25.84 6.30
CA SER A 223 -10.77 25.78 7.72
C SER A 223 -9.25 25.62 7.88
N PRO A 224 -8.64 26.08 9.00
CA PRO A 224 -7.25 25.72 9.30
C PRO A 224 -7.10 24.21 9.23
N LEU A 225 -6.06 23.72 8.54
CA LEU A 225 -5.71 22.31 8.60
C LEU A 225 -5.49 21.96 10.08
N PRO A 226 -6.22 20.97 10.63
CA PRO A 226 -5.95 20.56 11.99
C PRO A 226 -4.54 19.99 12.05
N LYS A 227 -3.94 20.11 13.23
CA LYS A 227 -2.68 19.45 13.56
C LYS A 227 -2.90 17.94 13.39
N LEU A 228 -2.01 17.27 12.65
CA LEU A 228 -2.00 15.82 12.40
C LEU A 228 -0.58 15.30 12.66
N ASP A 229 0.00 15.66 13.81
CA ASP A 229 1.42 15.39 14.08
C ASP A 229 1.63 13.95 14.56
N ASN A 230 0.63 13.41 15.26
CA ASN A 230 0.60 12.05 15.81
C ASN A 230 -0.73 11.35 15.49
N ILE A 231 -0.82 10.07 15.84
CA ILE A 231 -2.02 9.26 15.56
C ILE A 231 -3.21 9.72 16.40
N GLU A 232 -2.98 10.21 17.61
CA GLU A 232 -4.04 10.70 18.49
C GLU A 232 -4.75 11.91 17.87
N ASP A 233 -4.00 12.81 17.24
CA ASP A 233 -4.53 13.95 16.49
C ASP A 233 -5.43 13.47 15.35
N VAL A 234 -4.99 12.47 14.58
CA VAL A 234 -5.78 11.88 13.48
C VAL A 234 -7.08 11.27 14.03
N MET A 235 -6.99 10.42 15.07
CA MET A 235 -8.16 9.78 15.68
C MET A 235 -9.14 10.82 16.23
N ASN A 236 -8.65 11.84 16.94
CA ASN A 236 -9.46 12.94 17.46
C ASN A 236 -10.23 13.66 16.36
N VAL A 237 -9.58 13.94 15.22
CA VAL A 237 -10.25 14.57 14.07
C VAL A 237 -11.34 13.65 13.51
N LEU A 238 -11.05 12.37 13.32
CA LEU A 238 -12.02 11.40 12.78
C LEU A 238 -13.23 11.25 13.71
N GLU A 239 -13.03 11.26 15.02
CA GLU A 239 -14.12 11.26 16.01
C GLU A 239 -14.94 12.56 15.97
N GLN A 240 -14.30 13.72 15.93
CA GLN A 240 -14.97 15.03 15.86
C GLN A 240 -15.83 15.15 14.59
N LYS A 241 -15.35 14.58 13.48
CA LYS A 241 -16.06 14.52 12.19
C LYS A 241 -17.12 13.41 12.15
N LYS A 242 -17.26 12.61 13.22
CA LYS A 242 -18.17 11.46 13.31
C LYS A 242 -17.92 10.39 12.25
N VAL A 243 -16.67 10.29 11.80
CA VAL A 243 -16.19 9.28 10.85
C VAL A 243 -15.79 8.01 11.62
N LEU A 244 -15.20 8.17 12.82
CA LEU A 244 -14.79 7.07 13.69
C LEU A 244 -15.82 6.82 14.81
N LEU A 245 -16.21 5.56 14.99
CA LEU A 245 -17.03 5.12 16.12
C LEU A 245 -16.24 5.16 17.42
N LYS A 246 -16.78 5.82 18.45
CA LYS A 246 -16.26 5.74 19.82
C LYS A 246 -16.51 4.35 20.40
N VAL A 247 -15.49 3.77 21.03
CA VAL A 247 -15.65 2.57 21.89
C VAL A 247 -16.18 3.01 23.24
#